data_AF-A0A7S4PN13-F1
#
_entry.id   AF-A0A7S4PN13-F1
#
_cell.length_a   1.000
_cell.length_b   1.000
_cell.length_c   1.000
_cell.angle_alpha   90.00
_cell.angle_beta   90.00
_cell.angle_gamma   90.00
#
_symmetry.space_group_name_H-M   'P 1'
#
loop_
_entity.id
_entity.type
_entity.pdbx_description
1 polymer ?
#
loop_
_entity_poly.entity_id
_entity_poly.type
_entity_poly.pdbx_seq_one_letter_code
_entity_poly.pdbx_strand_id
1 'polypeptide(L)'
;EEVYPTLRAQEPLESQEVTLANIASLWSQMTEDQRQPYRESYEKERKEYETEFKKWKEARLAAARPSKMTKEVPNNPFDTFCKENRERVKRKFPGQVDKQLRFEWRDLPKKKKQMYEHRGRTGIKKKVKAEIEEDSDEEEFITEE
;
A
#
# COMPACT_ATOMS: atom_id res chain seq x y z
N GLU A 1 46.24 66.09 -33.15
CA GLU A 1 46.17 64.62 -33.06
C GLU A 1 45.88 64.26 -31.60
N GLU A 2 44.62 63.99 -31.29
CA GLU A 2 44.18 63.60 -29.94
C GLU A 2 44.29 62.08 -29.82
N VAL A 3 45.24 61.62 -29.00
CA VAL A 3 45.48 60.20 -28.72
C VAL A 3 44.49 59.77 -27.65
N TYR A 4 43.42 59.09 -28.05
CA TYR A 4 42.49 58.47 -27.10
C TYR A 4 43.15 57.27 -26.43
N PRO A 5 43.11 57.15 -25.09
CA PRO A 5 43.55 55.96 -24.40
C PRO A 5 42.56 54.83 -24.73
N THR A 6 43.03 53.85 -25.51
CA THR A 6 42.34 52.58 -25.74
C THR A 6 41.98 51.95 -24.41
N LEU A 7 40.68 51.93 -24.11
CA LEU A 7 40.08 51.15 -23.03
C LEU A 7 40.54 49.70 -23.21
N ARG A 8 41.46 49.28 -22.35
CA ARG A 8 41.91 47.89 -22.23
C ARG A 8 40.69 47.06 -21.87
N ALA A 9 40.20 46.28 -22.84
CA ALA A 9 39.15 45.29 -22.60
C ALA A 9 39.57 44.46 -21.38
N GLN A 10 38.79 44.55 -20.30
CA GLN A 10 38.97 43.63 -19.18
C GLN A 10 38.69 42.24 -19.73
N GLU A 11 39.70 41.37 -19.66
CA GLU A 11 39.57 39.97 -20.02
C GLU A 11 38.42 39.37 -19.19
N PRO A 12 37.54 38.56 -19.79
CA PRO A 12 36.51 37.88 -19.05
C PRO A 12 37.20 37.03 -17.99
N LEU A 13 36.93 37.33 -16.71
CA LEU A 13 37.41 36.53 -15.57
C LEU A 13 37.20 35.05 -15.90
N GLU A 14 38.31 34.33 -16.06
CA GLU A 14 38.32 32.89 -16.20
C GLU A 14 37.38 32.30 -15.14
N SER A 15 36.44 31.46 -15.58
CA SER A 15 35.58 30.69 -14.69
C SER A 15 36.47 29.84 -13.81
N GLN A 16 36.80 30.34 -12.62
CA GLN A 16 37.49 29.60 -11.60
C GLN A 16 36.68 28.33 -11.36
N GLU A 17 37.21 27.18 -11.75
CA GLU A 17 36.51 25.90 -11.60
C GLU A 17 36.14 25.73 -10.14
N VAL A 18 34.84 25.73 -9.86
CA VAL A 18 34.33 25.51 -8.52
C VAL A 18 34.53 24.03 -8.21
N THR A 19 35.69 23.70 -7.65
CA THR A 19 35.98 22.33 -7.19
C THR A 19 35.27 22.06 -5.86
N LEU A 20 34.91 20.80 -5.61
CA LEU A 20 34.33 20.38 -4.33
C LEU A 20 35.24 20.73 -3.14
N ALA A 21 36.56 20.70 -3.34
CA ALA A 21 37.54 21.09 -2.31
C ALA A 21 37.42 22.58 -1.93
N ASN A 22 37.22 23.45 -2.93
CA ASN A 22 37.03 24.88 -2.70
C ASN A 22 35.72 25.16 -1.93
N ILE A 23 34.63 24.46 -2.26
CA ILE A 23 33.34 24.58 -1.55
C ILE A 23 33.47 24.11 -0.11
N ALA A 24 34.11 22.96 0.13
CA ALA A 24 34.29 22.43 1.48
C ALA A 24 35.15 23.35 2.36
N SER A 25 36.22 23.92 1.78
CA SER A 25 37.05 24.93 2.45
C SER A 25 36.23 26.18 2.78
N LEU A 26 35.46 26.71 1.83
CA LEU A 26 34.58 27.86 2.05
C LEU A 26 33.57 27.59 3.17
N TRP A 27 32.92 26.42 3.15
CA TRP A 27 31.99 26.00 4.19
C TRP A 27 32.63 25.97 5.57
N SER A 28 33.87 25.47 5.68
CA SER A 28 34.62 25.41 6.94
C SER A 28 34.93 26.79 7.52
N GLN A 29 35.07 27.81 6.66
CA GLN A 29 35.38 29.19 7.03
C GLN A 29 34.13 30.03 7.36
N MET A 30 32.93 29.59 6.96
CA MET A 30 31.69 30.28 7.28
C MET A 30 31.41 30.28 8.79
N THR A 31 30.90 31.40 9.30
CA THR A 31 30.42 31.51 10.68
C THR A 31 29.12 30.73 10.88
N GLU A 32 28.75 30.47 12.14
CA GLU A 32 27.51 29.74 12.41
C GLU A 32 26.27 30.51 11.93
N ASP A 33 26.26 31.83 12.07
CA ASP A 33 25.18 32.69 11.55
C ASP A 33 25.02 32.58 10.03
N GLN A 34 26.12 32.39 9.30
CA GLN A 34 26.10 32.20 7.85
C GLN A 34 25.63 30.79 7.45
N ARG A 35 25.85 29.79 8.32
CA ARG A 35 25.39 28.40 8.10
C ARG A 35 23.93 28.19 8.50
N GLN A 36 23.43 29.00 9.43
CA GLN A 36 22.07 28.93 9.96
C GLN A 36 20.96 28.82 8.88
N PRO A 37 20.93 29.65 7.82
CA PRO A 37 19.87 29.54 6.79
C PRO A 37 19.89 28.20 6.04
N TYR A 38 21.06 27.58 5.89
CA TYR A 38 21.17 26.25 5.26
C TYR A 38 20.65 25.14 6.17
N ARG A 39 20.83 25.27 7.49
CA ARG A 39 20.24 24.34 8.46
C ARG A 39 18.73 24.44 8.49
N GLU A 40 18.20 25.67 8.50
CA GLU A 40 16.76 25.93 8.54
C GLU A 40 16.06 25.44 7.26
N SER A 41 16.66 25.69 6.09
CA SER A 41 16.15 25.14 4.82
C SER A 41 16.21 23.62 4.80
N TYR A 42 17.32 23.01 5.23
CA TYR A 42 17.43 21.55 5.34
C TYR A 42 16.37 20.94 6.27
N GLU A 43 16.13 21.54 7.44
CA GLU A 43 15.10 21.04 8.36
C GLU A 43 13.69 21.14 7.78
N LYS A 44 13.41 22.21 7.02
CA LYS A 44 12.14 22.37 6.32
C LYS A 44 11.95 21.27 5.26
N GLU A 45 12.93 21.09 4.38
CA GLU A 45 12.91 20.05 3.34
C GLU A 45 12.83 18.65 3.94
N ARG A 46 13.53 18.39 5.04
CA ARG A 46 13.47 17.11 5.75
C ARG A 46 12.06 16.79 6.24
N LYS A 47 11.36 17.78 6.82
CA LYS A 47 9.97 17.61 7.28
C LYS A 47 9.03 17.35 6.12
N GLU A 48 9.17 18.08 5.02
CA GLU A 48 8.37 17.85 3.81
C GLU A 48 8.59 16.42 3.29
N TYR A 49 9.85 16.01 3.12
CA TYR A 49 10.21 14.66 2.70
C TYR A 49 9.63 13.57 3.63
N GLU A 50 9.73 13.74 4.95
CA GLU A 50 9.16 12.78 5.92
C GLU A 50 7.65 12.63 5.74
N THR A 51 6.92 13.72 5.46
CA THR A 51 5.47 13.65 5.22
C THR A 51 5.13 12.97 3.90
N GLU A 52 5.85 13.29 2.83
CA GLU A 52 5.66 12.67 1.52
C GLU A 52 6.01 11.18 1.56
N PHE A 53 7.10 10.82 2.24
CA PHE A 53 7.52 9.44 2.41
C PHE A 53 6.48 8.61 3.17
N LYS A 54 5.85 9.16 4.21
CA LYS A 54 4.74 8.53 4.91
C LYS A 54 3.53 8.33 3.98
N LYS A 55 3.11 9.38 3.26
CA LYS A 55 2.01 9.30 2.28
C LYS A 55 2.27 8.26 1.21
N TRP A 56 3.46 8.23 0.64
CA TRP A 56 3.87 7.23 -0.36
C TRP A 56 3.83 5.81 0.21
N LYS A 57 4.32 5.62 1.43
CA LYS A 57 4.30 4.31 2.11
C LYS A 57 2.87 3.84 2.37
N GLU A 58 1.99 4.72 2.81
CA GLU A 58 0.57 4.43 3.03
C GLU A 58 -0.15 4.12 1.71
N ALA A 59 0.07 4.91 0.66
CA ALA A 59 -0.48 4.66 -0.66
C ALA A 59 -0.01 3.31 -1.23
N ARG A 60 1.27 2.98 -1.04
CA ARG A 60 1.83 1.68 -1.44
C ARG A 60 1.22 0.53 -0.66
N LEU A 61 1.02 0.68 0.64
CA LEU A 61 0.33 -0.33 1.46
C LEU A 61 -1.14 -0.47 1.06
N ALA A 62 -1.83 0.62 0.75
CA ALA A 62 -3.19 0.61 0.25
C ALA A 62 -3.31 -0.05 -1.13
N ALA A 63 -2.35 0.20 -2.03
CA ALA A 63 -2.28 -0.45 -3.34
C ALA A 63 -1.88 -1.92 -3.26
N ALA A 64 -1.03 -2.29 -2.28
CA ALA A 64 -0.62 -3.67 -2.04
C ALA A 64 -1.69 -4.50 -1.33
N ARG A 65 -2.65 -3.85 -0.65
CA ARG A 65 -3.84 -4.56 -0.17
C ARG A 65 -4.54 -5.13 -1.40
N PRO A 66 -4.67 -6.46 -1.51
CA PRO A 66 -5.46 -7.03 -2.58
C PRO A 66 -6.84 -6.36 -2.48
N SER A 67 -7.24 -5.68 -3.55
CA SER A 67 -8.58 -5.12 -3.66
C SER A 67 -9.54 -6.17 -3.13
N LYS A 68 -10.25 -5.85 -2.04
CA LYS A 68 -11.30 -6.72 -1.47
C LYS A 68 -12.50 -6.81 -2.43
N MET A 69 -12.29 -6.66 -3.75
CA MET A 69 -13.07 -7.41 -4.70
C MET A 69 -12.97 -8.88 -4.30
N THR A 70 -13.92 -9.25 -3.45
CA THR A 70 -14.51 -10.57 -3.32
C THR A 70 -14.91 -10.97 -4.73
N LYS A 71 -13.93 -11.36 -5.56
CA LYS A 71 -14.19 -12.32 -6.62
C LYS A 71 -14.88 -13.43 -5.87
N GLU A 72 -16.19 -13.53 -6.08
CA GLU A 72 -17.00 -14.57 -5.50
C GLU A 72 -16.36 -15.87 -5.98
N VAL A 73 -15.40 -16.37 -5.20
CA VAL A 73 -14.73 -17.63 -5.54
C VAL A 73 -15.89 -18.60 -5.55
N PRO A 74 -16.19 -19.23 -6.71
CA PRO A 74 -17.36 -20.09 -6.83
C PRO A 74 -17.30 -21.07 -5.67
N ASN A 75 -18.30 -21.00 -4.79
CA ASN A 75 -18.24 -21.73 -3.53
C ASN A 75 -18.22 -23.22 -3.86
N ASN A 76 -17.04 -23.82 -3.80
CA ASN A 76 -16.83 -25.21 -4.14
C ASN A 76 -17.68 -26.04 -3.17
N PRO A 77 -18.54 -26.95 -3.66
CA PRO A 77 -19.34 -27.82 -2.80
C PRO A 77 -18.49 -28.55 -1.74
N PHE A 78 -17.24 -28.88 -2.09
CA PHE A 78 -16.29 -29.51 -1.18
C PHE A 78 -15.89 -28.60 0.00
N ASP A 79 -15.76 -27.29 -0.20
CA ASP A 79 -15.38 -26.36 0.87
C ASP A 79 -16.49 -26.21 1.90
N THR A 80 -17.75 -26.16 1.44
CA THR A 80 -18.92 -26.17 2.33
C THR A 80 -18.98 -27.47 3.13
N PHE A 81 -18.75 -28.61 2.48
CA PHE A 81 -18.63 -29.91 3.16
C PHE A 81 -17.52 -29.93 4.21
N CYS A 82 -16.33 -29.41 3.86
CA CYS A 82 -15.20 -29.35 4.77
C CYS A 82 -15.54 -28.50 5.99
N LYS A 83 -16.11 -27.30 5.83
CA LYS A 83 -16.50 -26.42 6.94
C LYS A 83 -17.43 -27.12 7.94
N GLU A 84 -18.45 -27.83 7.45
CA GLU A 84 -19.40 -28.53 8.32
C GLU A 84 -18.79 -29.75 9.04
N ASN A 85 -17.86 -30.46 8.41
CA ASN A 85 -17.35 -31.74 8.91
C ASN A 85 -15.97 -31.65 9.57
N ARG A 86 -15.25 -30.52 9.43
CA ARG A 86 -13.86 -30.36 9.90
C ARG A 86 -13.71 -30.68 11.37
N GLU A 87 -14.56 -30.13 12.23
CA GLU A 87 -14.46 -30.35 13.68
C GLU A 87 -14.75 -31.81 14.08
N ARG A 88 -15.70 -32.46 13.41
CA ARG A 88 -15.98 -33.89 13.62
C ARG A 88 -14.76 -34.74 13.28
N VAL A 89 -14.13 -34.47 12.14
CA VAL A 89 -12.96 -35.23 11.69
C VAL A 89 -11.74 -34.90 12.54
N LYS A 90 -11.51 -33.62 12.90
CA LYS A 90 -10.40 -33.18 13.76
C LYS A 90 -10.42 -33.85 15.13
N ARG A 91 -11.61 -34.08 15.70
CA ARG A 91 -11.76 -34.79 16.97
C ARG A 91 -11.38 -36.28 16.87
N LYS A 92 -11.68 -36.94 15.75
CA LYS A 92 -11.43 -38.37 15.56
C LYS A 92 -10.03 -38.68 15.03
N PHE A 93 -9.52 -37.82 14.15
CA PHE A 93 -8.27 -38.01 13.42
C PHE A 93 -7.44 -36.71 13.45
N PRO A 94 -6.98 -36.28 14.65
CA PRO A 94 -6.10 -35.12 14.74
C PRO A 94 -4.83 -35.40 13.90
N GLY A 95 -4.50 -34.48 12.99
CA GLY A 95 -3.35 -34.61 12.08
C GLY A 95 -3.63 -35.23 10.71
N GLN A 96 -4.80 -35.84 10.47
CA GLN A 96 -5.17 -36.39 9.15
C GLN A 96 -6.48 -35.84 8.59
N VAL A 97 -6.88 -34.65 9.06
CA VAL A 97 -8.20 -34.05 8.79
C VAL A 97 -8.48 -33.92 7.29
N ASP A 98 -7.56 -33.34 6.53
CA ASP A 98 -7.79 -33.08 5.10
C ASP A 98 -7.83 -34.37 4.28
N LYS A 99 -6.99 -35.35 4.64
CA LYS A 99 -6.97 -36.66 3.97
C LYS A 99 -8.30 -37.37 4.19
N GLN A 100 -8.80 -37.38 5.42
CA GLN A 100 -10.06 -38.04 5.76
C GLN A 100 -11.27 -37.33 5.15
N LEU A 101 -11.32 -35.99 5.15
CA LEU A 101 -12.38 -35.23 4.49
C LEU A 101 -12.43 -35.51 2.98
N ARG A 102 -11.27 -35.64 2.31
CA ARG A 102 -11.21 -36.00 0.90
C ARG A 102 -11.75 -37.41 0.63
N PHE A 103 -11.43 -38.39 1.48
CA PHE A 103 -11.98 -39.74 1.37
C PHE A 103 -13.50 -39.75 1.58
N GLU A 104 -13.98 -39.14 2.67
CA GLU A 104 -15.42 -39.08 2.95
C GLU A 104 -16.19 -38.34 1.84
N TRP A 105 -15.62 -37.29 1.27
CA TRP A 105 -16.21 -36.60 0.12
C TRP A 105 -16.24 -37.49 -1.13
N ARG A 106 -15.16 -38.22 -1.42
CA ARG A 106 -15.10 -39.13 -2.56
C ARG A 106 -16.24 -40.15 -2.51
N ASP A 107 -16.43 -40.75 -1.34
CA ASP A 107 -17.42 -41.82 -1.10
C ASP A 107 -18.85 -41.29 -0.85
N LEU A 108 -19.03 -39.96 -0.80
CA LEU A 108 -20.34 -39.35 -0.56
C LEU A 108 -21.29 -39.57 -1.76
N PRO A 109 -22.56 -39.98 -1.53
CA PRO A 109 -23.54 -40.13 -2.59
C PRO A 109 -23.79 -38.83 -3.37
N LYS A 110 -24.03 -38.94 -4.68
CA LYS A 110 -24.26 -37.79 -5.58
C LYS A 110 -25.38 -36.86 -5.09
N LYS A 111 -26.46 -37.41 -4.55
CA LYS A 111 -27.58 -36.63 -3.96
C LYS A 111 -27.12 -35.73 -2.81
N LYS A 112 -26.21 -36.20 -1.95
CA LYS A 112 -25.66 -35.38 -0.86
C LYS A 112 -24.69 -34.33 -1.39
N LYS A 113 -23.86 -34.66 -2.38
CA LYS A 113 -22.98 -33.68 -3.07
C LYS A 113 -23.77 -32.50 -3.66
N GLN A 114 -24.93 -32.77 -4.28
CA GLN A 114 -25.84 -31.74 -4.78
C GLN A 114 -26.43 -30.85 -3.68
N MET A 115 -26.70 -31.37 -2.49
CA MET A 115 -27.14 -30.53 -1.36
C MET A 115 -26.06 -29.53 -0.93
N TYR A 116 -24.79 -29.94 -0.92
CA TYR A 116 -23.67 -29.05 -0.63
C TYR A 116 -23.48 -27.98 -1.71
N GLU A 117 -23.70 -28.34 -2.97
CA GLU A 117 -23.71 -27.37 -4.06
C GLU A 117 -24.83 -26.34 -3.92
N HIS A 118 -26.05 -26.78 -3.58
CA HIS A 118 -27.17 -25.87 -3.37
C HIS A 118 -26.96 -24.95 -2.16
N ARG A 119 -26.49 -25.50 -1.03
CA ARG A 119 -26.12 -24.70 0.16
C ARG A 119 -25.02 -23.70 -0.13
N GLY A 120 -24.03 -24.10 -0.93
CA GLY A 120 -22.94 -23.22 -1.33
C GLY A 120 -23.45 -22.01 -2.10
N ARG A 121 -24.42 -22.21 -2.99
CA ARG A 121 -25.09 -21.16 -3.78
C ARG A 121 -26.04 -20.28 -2.94
N THR A 122 -26.81 -20.86 -2.01
CA THR A 122 -27.73 -20.07 -1.17
C THR A 122 -27.02 -19.22 -0.12
N GLY A 123 -25.88 -19.70 0.39
CA GLY A 123 -25.00 -18.91 1.27
C GLY A 123 -24.45 -17.66 0.58
N ILE A 124 -24.07 -17.75 -0.70
CA ILE A 124 -23.63 -16.60 -1.50
C ILE A 124 -24.75 -15.57 -1.61
N LYS A 125 -25.97 -16.00 -2.00
CA LYS A 125 -27.12 -15.09 -2.18
C LYS A 125 -27.49 -14.30 -0.92
N LYS A 126 -27.42 -14.93 0.26
CA LYS A 126 -27.69 -14.24 1.54
C LYS A 126 -26.62 -13.20 1.86
N LYS A 127 -25.35 -13.51 1.57
CA LYS A 127 -24.24 -12.59 1.84
C LYS A 127 -24.27 -11.36 0.91
N VAL A 128 -24.53 -11.56 -0.38
CA VAL A 128 -24.69 -10.46 -1.34
C VAL A 128 -25.86 -9.55 -0.95
N LYS A 129 -26.98 -10.12 -0.49
CA LYS A 129 -28.10 -9.31 0.00
C LYS A 129 -27.74 -8.47 1.22
N ALA A 130 -27.00 -9.02 2.18
CA ALA A 130 -26.58 -8.29 3.38
C ALA A 130 -25.57 -7.18 3.07
N GLU A 131 -24.60 -7.42 2.19
CA GLU A 131 -23.60 -6.40 1.79
C GLU A 131 -24.24 -5.23 1.00
N ILE A 132 -25.30 -5.46 0.22
CA ILE A 132 -26.04 -4.38 -0.47
C ILE A 132 -26.86 -3.52 0.50
N GLU A 133 -27.33 -4.10 1.61
CA GLU A 133 -28.16 -3.41 2.59
C GLU A 133 -27.31 -2.54 3.54
N GLU A 134 -26.08 -2.97 3.84
CA GLU A 134 -25.15 -2.25 4.73
C GLU A 134 -24.52 -1.00 4.07
N ASP A 135 -24.31 -1.00 2.75
CA ASP A 135 -23.82 0.18 1.99
C ASP A 135 -24.93 1.23 1.72
N SER A 136 -26.20 0.94 2.04
CA SER A 136 -27.33 1.84 1.79
C SER A 136 -27.68 2.75 2.97
N ASP A 137 -27.13 2.48 4.17
CA ASP A 137 -27.48 3.21 5.40
C ASP A 137 -26.41 4.22 5.85
N GLU A 138 -25.30 4.39 5.09
CA GLU A 138 -24.25 5.38 5.41
C GLU A 138 -24.41 6.76 4.73
N GLU A 139 -25.51 7.01 4.01
CA GLU A 139 -25.86 8.35 3.49
C GLU A 139 -26.92 9.09 4.34
N GLU A 140 -26.80 9.07 5.67
CA GLU A 140 -27.53 10.02 6.52
C GLU A 140 -26.60 11.02 7.24
N PHE A 141 -26.64 12.24 6.67
CA PHE A 141 -26.92 13.46 7.43
C PHE A 141 -25.77 14.07 8.25
N ILE A 142 -24.86 14.76 7.54
CA ILE A 142 -24.22 15.97 8.09
C ILE A 142 -25.00 17.17 7.54
N THR A 143 -26.07 17.58 8.23
CA THR A 143 -26.58 18.94 8.09
C THR A 143 -25.86 19.81 9.11
N GLU A 144 -24.98 20.68 8.61
CA GLU A 144 -24.44 21.80 9.37
C GLU A 144 -25.57 22.80 9.65
N GLU A 145 -25.73 23.16 10.93
CA GLU A 145 -26.37 24.41 11.38
C GLU A 145 -25.46 25.10 12.40
#